data_AF-A0A6L6CS17-F1
#
_entry.id   AF-A0A6L6CS17-F1
#
_cell.length_a   1.000
_cell.length_b   1.000
_cell.length_c   1.000
_cell.angle_alpha   90.00
_cell.angle_beta   90.00
_cell.angle_gamma   90.00
#
_symmetry.space_group_name_H-M   'P 1'
#
loop_
_entity.id
_entity.type
_entity.pdbx_description
1 polymer ?
#
loop_
_entity_poly.entity_id
_entity_poly.type
_entity_poly.pdbx_seq_one_letter_code
_entity_poly.pdbx_strand_id
1 'polypeptide(L)'
;MFNFSGSELMFLLILGLVILGPEKLPTVLRKMGRFYGEFKRMTNDAQSDFRQAFAEPLRDLQSAASEYKSVFQDAAGEIADDSPEPDFVPWQPPTETSNDS
;
A
#
# COMPACT_ATOMS: atom_id res chain seq x y z
N MET A 1 13.19 22.98 5.46
CA MET A 1 13.05 23.90 6.61
C MET A 1 11.63 24.45 6.61
N PHE A 2 10.67 23.66 7.06
CA PHE A 2 9.31 24.10 7.39
C PHE A 2 9.15 23.79 8.87
N ASN A 3 9.50 24.75 9.71
CA ASN A 3 9.32 24.61 11.15
C ASN A 3 7.88 24.99 11.45
N PHE A 4 6.94 24.09 11.10
CA PHE A 4 5.50 24.17 11.41
C PHE A 4 5.33 24.18 12.93
N SER A 5 5.64 25.32 13.50
CA SER A 5 5.62 25.64 14.91
C SER A 5 4.31 26.36 15.19
N GLY A 6 3.84 26.33 16.44
CA GLY A 6 2.56 26.95 16.80
C GLY A 6 2.45 28.42 16.40
N SER A 7 3.58 29.14 16.29
CA SER A 7 3.64 30.52 15.83
C SER A 7 3.30 30.69 14.34
N GLU A 8 3.80 29.80 13.48
CA GLU A 8 3.56 29.88 12.02
C GLU A 8 2.10 29.56 11.70
N LEU A 9 1.50 28.60 12.42
CA LEU A 9 0.06 28.34 12.32
C LEU A 9 -0.77 29.55 12.78
N MET A 10 -0.37 30.23 13.86
CA MET A 10 -1.03 31.46 14.31
C MET A 10 -0.92 32.58 13.27
N PHE A 11 0.25 32.75 12.66
CA PHE A 11 0.45 33.73 11.60
C PHE A 11 -0.46 33.47 10.39
N LEU A 12 -0.55 32.21 9.93
CA LEU A 12 -1.45 31.83 8.84
C LEU A 12 -2.92 32.01 9.20
N LEU A 13 -3.32 31.75 10.46
CA LEU A 13 -4.68 32.00 10.93
C LEU A 13 -5.03 33.48 10.82
N ILE A 14 -4.15 34.36 11.32
CA ILE A 14 -4.32 35.82 11.25
C ILE A 14 -4.36 36.27 9.78
N LEU A 15 -3.43 35.78 8.95
CA LEU A 15 -3.39 36.11 7.53
C LEU A 15 -4.68 35.71 6.81
N GLY A 16 -5.19 34.50 7.08
CA GLY A 16 -6.47 34.03 6.56
C GLY A 16 -7.65 34.89 7.02
N LEU A 17 -7.65 35.31 8.28
CA LEU A 17 -8.67 36.22 8.84
C LEU A 17 -8.61 37.61 8.19
N VAL A 18 -7.43 38.12 7.85
CA VAL A 18 -7.27 39.43 7.17
C VAL A 18 -7.71 39.35 5.71
N ILE A 19 -7.31 38.30 4.99
CA ILE A 19 -7.63 38.14 3.56
C ILE A 19 -9.12 37.86 3.35
N LEU A 20 -9.66 36.89 4.09
CA LEU A 20 -11.03 36.41 3.90
C LEU A 20 -12.04 37.14 4.80
N GLY A 21 -11.60 37.59 5.97
CA GLY A 21 -12.43 38.18 7.02
C GLY A 21 -12.83 37.17 8.11
N PRO A 22 -12.91 37.59 9.39
CA PRO A 22 -13.31 36.73 10.51
C PRO A 22 -14.74 36.20 10.40
N GLU A 23 -15.62 36.92 9.69
CA GLU A 23 -17.02 36.51 9.49
C GLU A 23 -17.19 35.47 8.37
N LYS A 24 -16.30 35.48 7.37
CA LYS A 24 -16.41 34.60 6.20
C LYS A 24 -15.71 33.26 6.42
N LEU A 25 -14.62 33.22 7.17
CA LEU A 25 -13.93 31.98 7.56
C LEU A 25 -14.89 30.92 8.16
N PRO A 26 -15.68 31.20 9.21
CA PRO A 26 -16.59 30.21 9.79
C PRO A 26 -17.70 29.81 8.82
N THR A 27 -18.12 30.71 7.93
CA THR A 27 -19.10 30.41 6.87
C THR A 27 -18.54 29.41 5.85
N VAL A 28 -17.29 29.57 5.42
CA VAL A 28 -16.61 28.64 4.51
C VAL A 28 -16.38 27.29 5.18
N LEU A 29 -15.88 27.29 6.42
CA LEU A 29 -15.70 26.05 7.18
C LEU A 29 -17.02 25.30 7.39
N ARG A 30 -18.13 25.99 7.64
CA ARG A 30 -19.45 25.35 7.75
C ARG A 30 -19.89 24.70 6.43
N LYS A 31 -19.67 25.37 5.30
CA LYS A 31 -19.99 24.82 3.97
C LYS A 31 -19.11 23.61 3.63
N MET A 32 -17.80 23.73 3.80
CA MET A 32 -16.84 22.66 3.61
C MET A 32 -17.12 21.48 4.54
N GLY A 33 -17.43 21.74 5.81
CA GLY A 33 -17.75 20.73 6.80
C GLY A 33 -19.02 19.95 6.48
N ARG A 34 -20.07 20.64 5.99
CA ARG A 34 -21.28 19.96 5.49
C ARG A 34 -20.96 19.06 4.30
N PHE A 35 -20.23 19.60 3.30
CA PHE A 35 -19.84 18.82 2.12
C PHE A 35 -18.97 17.61 2.47
N TYR A 36 -17.99 17.78 3.35
CA TYR A 36 -17.15 16.69 3.85
C TYR A 36 -17.95 15.65 4.64
N GLY A 37 -18.93 16.10 5.44
CA GLY A 37 -19.83 15.20 6.17
C GLY A 37 -20.70 14.36 5.23
N GLU A 38 -21.27 14.98 4.21
CA GLU A 38 -22.04 14.30 3.16
C GLU A 38 -21.16 13.33 2.37
N PHE A 39 -19.98 13.75 1.93
CA PHE A 39 -19.01 12.92 1.24
C PHE A 39 -18.55 11.72 2.08
N LYS A 40 -18.26 11.94 3.37
CA LYS A 40 -17.89 10.87 4.31
C LYS A 40 -19.02 9.87 4.48
N ARG A 41 -20.28 10.34 4.57
CA ARG A 41 -21.44 9.47 4.69
C ARG A 41 -21.64 8.64 3.42
N MET A 42 -21.60 9.27 2.25
CA MET A 42 -21.66 8.56 0.96
C MET A 42 -20.53 7.53 0.82
N THR A 43 -19.30 7.87 1.24
CA THR A 43 -18.17 6.93 1.21
C THR A 43 -18.36 5.79 2.20
N ASN A 44 -18.90 6.05 3.39
CA ASN A 44 -19.19 5.00 4.38
C ASN A 44 -20.28 4.04 3.89
N ASP A 45 -21.35 4.58 3.30
CA ASP A 45 -22.45 3.80 2.74
C ASP A 45 -21.92 2.95 1.57
N ALA A 46 -21.17 3.56 0.65
CA ALA A 46 -20.51 2.85 -0.44
C ALA A 46 -19.51 1.80 0.07
N GLN A 47 -18.71 2.08 1.10
CA GLN A 47 -17.79 1.12 1.69
C GLN A 47 -18.54 -0.05 2.38
N SER A 48 -19.72 0.20 2.95
CA SER A 48 -20.57 -0.84 3.52
C SER A 48 -21.08 -1.77 2.40
N ASP A 49 -21.62 -1.19 1.33
CA ASP A 49 -22.13 -1.95 0.18
C ASP A 49 -21.00 -2.68 -0.54
N PHE A 50 -19.84 -2.05 -0.70
CA PHE A 50 -18.65 -2.65 -1.30
C PHE A 50 -18.09 -3.77 -0.43
N ARG A 51 -18.04 -3.61 0.90
CA ARG A 51 -17.67 -4.72 1.79
C ARG A 51 -18.63 -5.88 1.67
N GLN A 52 -19.93 -5.63 1.55
CA GLN A 52 -20.91 -6.71 1.45
C GLN A 52 -20.83 -7.42 0.09
N ALA A 53 -20.71 -6.66 -1.01
CA ALA A 53 -20.62 -7.20 -2.37
C ALA A 53 -19.28 -7.89 -2.66
N PHE A 54 -18.18 -7.41 -2.05
CA PHE A 54 -16.85 -7.99 -2.26
C PHE A 54 -16.41 -8.93 -1.13
N ALA A 55 -17.14 -9.04 -0.01
CA ALA A 55 -16.79 -9.99 1.06
C ALA A 55 -16.81 -11.45 0.57
N GLU A 56 -17.83 -11.84 -0.21
CA GLU A 56 -17.89 -13.18 -0.81
C GLU A 56 -16.74 -13.40 -1.81
N PRO A 57 -16.58 -12.56 -2.86
CA PRO A 57 -15.48 -12.70 -3.81
C PRO A 57 -14.09 -12.69 -3.15
N LEU A 58 -13.86 -11.85 -2.14
CA LEU A 58 -12.59 -11.81 -1.42
C LEU A 58 -12.36 -13.07 -0.59
N ARG A 59 -13.41 -13.64 0.01
CA ARG A 59 -13.29 -14.88 0.77
C ARG A 59 -13.01 -16.06 -0.15
N ASP A 60 -13.66 -16.11 -1.31
CA ASP A 60 -13.44 -17.14 -2.34
C ASP A 60 -12.04 -17.03 -2.97
N LEU A 61 -11.59 -15.80 -3.25
CA LEU A 61 -10.21 -15.54 -3.69
C LEU A 61 -9.20 -15.93 -2.62
N GLN A 62 -9.48 -15.65 -1.34
CA GLN A 62 -8.60 -16.00 -0.23
C GLN A 62 -8.52 -17.53 -0.06
N SER A 63 -9.64 -18.25 -0.17
CA SER A 63 -9.63 -19.72 -0.15
C SER A 63 -8.89 -20.29 -1.34
N ALA A 64 -9.15 -19.81 -2.55
CA ALA A 64 -8.43 -20.24 -3.75
C ALA A 64 -6.93 -19.99 -3.61
N ALA A 65 -6.52 -18.79 -3.18
CA ALA A 65 -5.11 -18.47 -2.95
C ALA A 65 -4.48 -19.37 -1.89
N SER A 66 -5.21 -19.72 -0.82
CA SER A 66 -4.70 -20.64 0.21
C SER A 66 -4.55 -22.08 -0.29
N GLU A 67 -5.47 -22.54 -1.14
CA GLU A 67 -5.43 -23.86 -1.76
C GLU A 67 -4.30 -23.96 -2.79
N TYR A 68 -4.13 -22.96 -3.65
CA TYR A 68 -2.97 -22.88 -4.54
C TYR A 68 -1.66 -22.83 -3.75
N LYS A 69 -1.62 -22.10 -2.63
CA LYS A 69 -0.45 -22.05 -1.77
C LYS A 69 -0.16 -23.40 -1.12
N SER A 70 -1.16 -24.13 -0.64
CA SER A 70 -0.93 -25.46 -0.05
C SER A 70 -0.50 -26.47 -1.11
N VAL A 71 -1.11 -26.47 -2.29
CA VAL A 71 -0.68 -27.34 -3.41
C VAL A 71 0.75 -27.00 -3.83
N PHE A 72 1.09 -25.71 -3.92
CA PHE A 72 2.44 -25.28 -4.24
C PHE A 72 3.44 -25.62 -3.13
N GLN A 73 3.02 -25.56 -1.86
CA GLN A 73 3.85 -25.87 -0.71
C GLN A 73 4.04 -27.37 -0.51
N ASP A 74 3.03 -28.19 -0.80
CA ASP A 74 3.09 -29.65 -0.83
C ASP A 74 3.97 -30.10 -1.99
N ALA A 75 3.75 -29.57 -3.20
CA ALA A 75 4.62 -29.82 -4.34
C ALA A 75 6.05 -29.33 -4.10
N ALA A 76 6.24 -28.15 -3.49
CA ALA A 76 7.56 -27.66 -3.12
C ALA A 76 8.18 -28.47 -1.98
N GLY A 77 7.39 -29.04 -1.07
CA GLY A 77 7.85 -29.94 -0.02
C GLY A 77 8.30 -31.29 -0.58
N GLU A 78 7.56 -31.82 -1.56
CA GLU A 78 7.87 -33.03 -2.29
C GLU A 78 9.11 -32.83 -3.20
N ILE A 79 9.22 -31.66 -3.85
CA ILE A 79 10.43 -31.26 -4.58
C ILE A 79 11.60 -31.00 -3.64
N ALA A 80 11.38 -30.47 -2.43
CA ALA A 80 12.46 -30.23 -1.46
C ALA A 80 13.00 -31.52 -0.84
N ASP A 81 12.19 -32.59 -0.78
CA ASP A 81 12.60 -33.92 -0.31
C ASP A 81 13.31 -34.74 -1.41
N ASP A 82 12.93 -34.55 -2.69
CA ASP A 82 13.58 -35.18 -3.87
C ASP A 82 14.55 -34.23 -4.61
N SER A 83 14.95 -33.12 -3.99
CA SER A 83 15.96 -32.22 -4.58
C SER A 83 17.33 -32.88 -4.43
N PRO A 84 17.98 -33.37 -5.51
CA PRO A 84 19.41 -33.67 -5.43
C PRO A 84 20.09 -32.37 -5.01
N GLU A 85 20.89 -32.43 -3.92
CA GLU A 85 21.75 -31.31 -3.56
C GLU A 85 22.46 -30.85 -4.84
N PRO A 86 22.34 -29.56 -5.21
CA PRO A 86 23.03 -29.08 -6.38
C PRO A 86 24.53 -29.35 -6.17
N ASP A 87 25.10 -30.24 -6.98
CA ASP A 87 26.53 -30.54 -6.99
C ASP A 87 27.24 -29.30 -7.54
N PHE A 88 27.54 -28.39 -6.61
CA PHE A 88 28.24 -27.15 -6.91
C PHE A 88 29.64 -27.53 -7.38
N VAL A 89 29.82 -27.58 -8.70
CA VAL A 89 31.15 -27.59 -9.30
C VAL A 89 31.81 -26.25 -8.95
N PRO A 90 32.89 -26.24 -8.13
CA PRO A 90 33.61 -25.02 -7.85
C PRO A 90 34.14 -24.48 -9.17
N TRP A 91 33.98 -23.17 -9.36
CA TRP A 91 34.43 -22.49 -10.57
C TRP A 91 35.92 -22.81 -10.81
N GLN A 92 36.19 -23.49 -11.92
CA GLN A 92 37.56 -23.74 -12.38
C GLN A 92 37.93 -22.61 -13.36
N PRO A 93 39.02 -21.87 -13.09
CA PRO A 93 39.51 -20.86 -14.03
C PRO A 93 39.85 -21.53 -15.37
N PRO A 94 39.53 -20.89 -16.51
CA PRO A 94 39.94 -21.38 -17.81
C PRO A 94 41.46 -21.56 -17.82
N THR A 95 41.95 -22.79 -17.98
CA THR A 95 43.37 -23.01 -18.27
C THR A 95 43.62 -22.56 -19.70
N GLU A 96 44.31 -21.44 -19.83
CA GLU A 96 44.80 -20.96 -21.12
C GLU A 96 45.63 -22.08 -21.77
N THR A 97 45.03 -22.74 -22.75
CA THR A 97 45.73 -23.65 -23.65
C THR A 97 45.80 -22.98 -25.02
N SER A 98 46.97 -22.44 -25.33
CA SER A 98 47.55 -22.37 -26.67
C SER A 98 48.88 -21.62 -26.54
N ASN A 99 50.01 -22.31 -26.46
CA ASN A 99 50.75 -22.87 -27.60
C ASN A 99 51.20 -21.78 -28.58
N ASP A 100 52.45 -21.32 -28.47
CA ASP A 100 53.39 -21.24 -29.61
C ASP A 100 54.82 -20.84 -29.15
N SER A 101 55.76 -21.80 -29.19
CA SER A 101 57.16 -21.69 -29.64
C SER A 101 57.86 -23.04 -29.50
#